data_AF-A0A8S8XL84-F1
#
_entry.id   AF-A0A8S8XL84-F1
#
_cell.length_a   1.000
_cell.length_b   1.000
_cell.length_c   1.000
_cell.angle_alpha   90.00
_cell.angle_beta   90.00
_cell.angle_gamma   90.00
#
_symmetry.space_group_name_H-M   'P 1'
#
loop_
_entity.id
_entity.type
_entity.pdbx_description
1 polymer ?
#
loop_
_entity_poly.entity_id
_entity_poly.type
_entity_poly.pdbx_seq_one_letter_code
_entity_poly.pdbx_strand_id
1 'polypeptide(L)'
;MASAIGRRLLILALAGIFLSTPLNTVNSFPNGVGEIGNDGCLCHGASNSDTKISISGLPEKFESSTNYSLQLTLSNEEIARNNQSAQGGFRIMVNIGVLYFNNSEGIIIDDGWTHQESSNQQRILEFLLAITR
;
A
#
# COMPACT_ATOMS: atom_id res chain seq x y z
N MET A 1 -10.89 44.49 32.42
CA MET A 1 -9.68 43.74 32.80
C MET A 1 -10.10 42.31 33.08
N ALA A 2 -9.79 41.34 32.20
CA ALA A 2 -10.10 39.94 32.49
C ALA A 2 -9.32 39.51 33.74
N SER A 3 -10.03 38.99 34.76
CA SER A 3 -9.41 38.46 35.98
C SER A 3 -8.32 37.45 35.60
N ALA A 4 -7.18 37.47 36.30
CA ALA A 4 -6.08 36.54 36.07
C ALA A 4 -6.55 35.07 36.09
N ILE A 5 -7.62 34.78 36.85
CA ILE A 5 -8.29 33.48 36.92
C ILE A 5 -9.04 33.18 35.61
N GLY A 6 -9.79 34.15 35.08
CA GLY A 6 -10.48 34.00 33.79
C GLY A 6 -9.52 33.80 32.61
N ARG A 7 -8.37 34.49 32.63
CA ARG A 7 -7.31 34.30 31.62
C ARG A 7 -6.65 32.92 31.71
N ARG A 8 -6.44 32.39 32.93
CA ARG A 8 -5.91 31.03 33.15
C ARG A 8 -6.90 29.95 32.72
N LEU A 9 -8.18 30.10 33.03
CA LEU A 9 -9.24 29.18 32.60
C LEU A 9 -9.38 29.15 31.08
N LEU A 10 -9.29 30.32 30.42
CA LEU A 10 -9.30 30.40 28.96
C LEU A 10 -8.09 29.68 28.34
N ILE A 11 -6.89 29.87 28.89
CA ILE A 11 -5.67 29.20 28.41
C ILE A 11 -5.77 27.69 28.59
N LEU A 12 -6.27 27.22 29.75
CA LEU A 12 -6.46 25.78 30.00
C LEU A 12 -7.52 25.18 29.08
N ALA A 13 -8.62 25.89 28.80
CA ALA A 13 -9.63 25.45 27.86
C ALA A 13 -9.08 25.35 26.42
N LEU A 14 -8.32 26.36 25.98
CA LEU A 14 -7.67 26.33 24.66
C LEU A 14 -6.62 25.21 24.55
N ALA A 15 -5.82 25.00 25.60
CA ALA A 15 -4.86 23.90 25.65
C ALA A 15 -5.56 22.54 25.64
N GLY A 16 -6.67 22.38 26.37
CA GLY A 16 -7.49 21.16 26.34
C GLY A 16 -8.09 20.88 24.97
N ILE A 17 -8.56 21.91 24.25
CA ILE A 17 -9.04 21.79 22.87
C ILE A 17 -7.89 21.38 21.93
N PHE A 18 -6.72 21.98 22.08
CA PHE A 18 -5.55 21.65 21.24
C PHE A 18 -4.97 20.26 21.50
N LEU A 19 -5.04 19.77 22.74
CA LEU A 19 -4.63 18.40 23.10
C LEU A 19 -5.67 17.33 22.72
N SER A 20 -6.92 17.73 22.48
CA SER A 20 -8.00 16.80 22.09
C SER A 20 -8.21 16.70 20.58
N THR A 21 -7.57 17.55 19.78
CA THR A 21 -7.49 17.32 18.33
C THR A 21 -6.58 16.11 18.09
N PRO A 22 -7.03 15.08 17.35
CA PRO A 22 -6.15 13.98 16.99
C PRO A 22 -4.95 14.57 16.27
N LEU A 23 -3.74 14.33 16.82
CA LEU A 23 -2.50 14.56 16.09
C LEU A 23 -2.69 13.89 14.73
N ASN A 24 -2.59 14.65 13.64
CA ASN A 24 -2.74 14.13 12.29
C ASN A 24 -1.85 12.89 12.16
N THR A 25 -2.44 11.71 12.29
CA THR A 25 -1.72 10.48 12.03
C THR A 25 -1.48 10.52 10.53
N VAL A 26 -0.21 10.57 10.14
CA VAL A 26 0.17 10.27 8.75
C VAL A 26 -0.23 8.82 8.54
N ASN A 27 -1.47 8.65 8.10
CA ASN A 27 -2.04 7.35 7.83
C ASN A 27 -1.37 6.91 6.53
N SER A 28 -0.42 5.98 6.65
CA SER A 28 -0.13 5.07 5.55
C SER A 28 -1.44 4.45 5.05
N PHE A 29 -1.42 3.78 3.90
CA PHE A 29 -2.53 2.96 3.44
C PHE A 29 -2.30 1.50 3.86
N PRO A 30 -2.43 1.11 5.15
CA PRO A 30 -2.07 -0.24 5.60
C PRO A 30 -3.00 -1.31 5.01
N ASN A 31 -4.24 -0.93 4.69
CA ASN A 31 -5.31 -1.79 4.19
C ASN A 31 -5.53 -1.67 2.67
N GLY A 32 -4.50 -1.27 1.95
CA GLY A 32 -4.54 -1.14 0.48
C GLY A 32 -4.73 0.29 0.00
N VAL A 33 -4.30 0.53 -1.24
CA VAL A 33 -4.32 1.83 -1.91
C VAL A 33 -5.21 1.79 -3.15
N GLY A 34 -6.07 2.80 -3.29
CA GLY A 34 -6.96 3.01 -4.44
C GLY A 34 -6.27 3.62 -5.65
N GLU A 35 -7.03 4.34 -6.48
CA GLU A 35 -6.53 4.92 -7.75
C GLU A 35 -5.31 5.84 -7.60
N ILE A 36 -5.13 6.47 -6.43
CA ILE A 36 -3.96 7.31 -6.13
C ILE A 36 -2.63 6.56 -6.26
N GLY A 37 -2.64 5.22 -6.20
CA GLY A 37 -1.46 4.37 -6.39
C GLY A 37 -1.21 3.94 -7.83
N ASN A 38 -2.08 4.27 -8.80
CA ASN A 38 -1.97 3.80 -10.19
C ASN A 38 -0.67 4.27 -10.87
N ASP A 39 -0.21 5.47 -10.54
CA ASP A 39 1.05 6.03 -11.04
C ASP A 39 2.24 5.72 -10.12
N GLY A 40 2.06 4.78 -9.20
CA GLY A 40 3.01 4.40 -8.16
C GLY A 40 2.64 4.92 -6.78
N CYS A 41 3.26 4.32 -5.75
CA CYS A 41 3.01 4.65 -4.34
C CYS A 41 3.78 5.92 -3.91
N LEU A 42 3.49 7.07 -4.52
CA LEU A 42 4.25 8.32 -4.37
C LEU A 42 3.73 9.27 -3.28
N CYS A 43 2.85 8.79 -2.39
CA CYS A 43 2.17 9.64 -1.42
C CYS A 43 3.10 10.32 -0.40
N HIS A 44 4.28 9.75 -0.12
CA HIS A 44 5.24 10.26 0.87
C HIS A 44 6.71 10.22 0.42
N GLY A 45 6.97 10.29 -0.88
CA GLY A 45 8.33 10.30 -1.39
C GLY A 45 8.38 10.23 -2.91
N ALA A 46 9.58 10.40 -3.44
CA ALA A 46 9.85 10.14 -4.85
C ALA A 46 10.11 8.65 -5.07
N SER A 47 9.98 8.21 -6.33
CA SER A 47 10.46 6.89 -6.75
C SER A 47 11.95 6.73 -6.43
N ASN A 48 12.34 5.56 -5.92
CA ASN A 48 13.74 5.21 -5.71
C ASN A 48 14.19 4.22 -6.80
N SER A 49 15.23 4.58 -7.57
CA SER A 49 15.80 3.75 -8.63
C SER A 49 16.43 2.45 -8.13
N ASP A 50 16.82 2.39 -6.86
CA ASP A 50 17.44 1.21 -6.23
C ASP A 50 16.40 0.15 -5.87
N THR A 51 15.13 0.55 -5.82
CA THR A 51 14.01 -0.39 -5.70
C THR A 51 13.74 -1.03 -7.07
N LYS A 52 13.99 -2.32 -7.17
CA LYS A 52 13.73 -3.13 -8.36
C LYS A 52 12.46 -3.96 -8.17
N ILE A 53 11.69 -4.03 -9.25
CA ILE A 53 10.49 -4.85 -9.36
C ILE A 53 10.76 -5.88 -10.46
N SER A 54 10.54 -7.16 -10.16
CA SER A 54 10.64 -8.23 -11.14
C SER A 54 9.42 -9.15 -11.06
N ILE A 55 9.05 -9.73 -12.19
CA ILE A 55 7.99 -10.74 -12.27
C ILE A 55 8.60 -12.00 -12.87
N SER A 56 8.42 -13.13 -12.19
CA SER A 56 8.79 -14.45 -12.69
C SER A 56 7.53 -15.27 -13.02
N GLY A 57 7.70 -16.34 -13.81
CA GLY A 57 6.60 -17.18 -14.29
C GLY A 57 5.91 -16.68 -15.56
N LEU A 58 6.35 -15.55 -16.13
CA LEU A 58 5.84 -15.05 -17.41
C LEU A 58 6.20 -16.02 -18.55
N PRO A 59 5.25 -16.37 -19.41
CA PRO A 59 5.53 -17.18 -20.60
C PRO A 59 6.21 -16.33 -21.68
N GLU A 60 6.85 -16.98 -22.66
CA GLU A 60 7.34 -16.30 -23.86
C GLU A 60 6.17 -15.71 -24.69
N LYS A 61 5.04 -16.43 -24.71
CA LYS A 61 3.79 -16.01 -25.36
C LYS A 61 2.60 -16.40 -24.50
N PHE A 62 1.62 -15.51 -24.41
CA PHE A 62 0.34 -15.80 -23.78
C PHE A 62 -0.54 -16.59 -24.74
N GLU A 63 -1.12 -17.65 -24.22
CA GLU A 63 -2.10 -18.49 -24.91
C GLU A 63 -3.48 -18.24 -24.30
N SER A 64 -4.49 -18.24 -25.18
CA SER A 64 -5.88 -18.10 -24.75
C SER A 64 -6.29 -19.24 -23.83
N SER A 65 -7.23 -18.98 -22.92
CA SER A 65 -7.77 -19.97 -21.97
C SER A 65 -6.70 -20.66 -21.09
N THR A 66 -5.59 -19.98 -20.82
CA THR A 66 -4.48 -20.51 -20.04
C THR A 66 -4.25 -19.67 -18.78
N ASN A 67 -3.92 -20.36 -17.68
CA ASN A 67 -3.61 -19.75 -16.40
C ASN A 67 -2.10 -19.81 -16.15
N TYR A 68 -1.54 -18.70 -15.68
CA TYR A 68 -0.11 -18.56 -15.40
C TYR A 68 0.09 -18.26 -13.92
N SER A 69 0.90 -19.07 -13.24
CA SER A 69 1.36 -18.76 -11.89
C SER A 69 2.52 -17.80 -11.96
N LEU A 70 2.31 -16.60 -11.44
CA LEU A 70 3.27 -15.50 -11.47
C LEU A 70 3.71 -15.16 -10.06
N GLN A 71 4.94 -14.67 -9.95
CA GLN A 71 5.48 -14.15 -8.70
C GLN A 71 6.07 -12.76 -8.93
N LEU A 72 5.56 -11.77 -8.20
CA LEU A 72 6.11 -10.42 -8.14
C LEU A 72 7.12 -10.36 -6.99
N THR A 73 8.32 -9.85 -7.28
CA THR A 73 9.38 -9.64 -6.29
C THR A 73 9.80 -8.18 -6.27
N LEU A 74 9.85 -7.63 -5.06
CA LEU A 74 10.40 -6.31 -4.74
C LEU A 74 11.75 -6.46 -4.05
N SER A 75 12.80 -5.85 -4.60
CA SER A 75 14.14 -5.83 -3.99
C SER A 75 14.69 -4.42 -3.88
N ASN A 76 15.40 -4.16 -2.80
CA ASN A 76 16.19 -2.96 -2.57
C ASN A 76 17.26 -3.35 -1.53
N GLU A 77 18.53 -3.26 -1.89
CA GLU A 77 19.65 -3.72 -1.05
C GLU A 77 19.93 -2.76 0.11
N GLU A 78 19.62 -1.47 -0.06
CA GLU A 78 19.81 -0.41 0.93
C GLU A 78 18.72 -0.42 2.02
N ILE A 79 17.58 -1.08 1.75
CA ILE A 79 16.46 -1.19 2.68
C ILE A 79 16.39 -2.62 3.23
N ALA A 80 16.93 -2.80 4.43
CA ALA A 80 16.85 -4.06 5.17
C ALA A 80 15.40 -4.57 5.28
N ARG A 81 15.21 -5.89 5.21
CA ARG A 81 13.89 -6.49 5.42
C ARG A 81 13.53 -6.45 6.90
N ASN A 82 12.30 -6.05 7.19
CA ASN A 82 11.71 -6.05 8.52
C ASN A 82 10.28 -6.58 8.47
N ASN A 83 10.08 -7.81 8.96
CA ASN A 83 8.79 -8.49 8.93
C ASN A 83 7.77 -7.93 9.95
N GLN A 84 8.16 -6.95 10.77
CA GLN A 84 7.31 -6.30 11.76
C GLN A 84 6.81 -4.93 11.29
N SER A 85 7.22 -4.50 10.09
CA SER A 85 6.84 -3.20 9.51
C SER A 85 6.33 -3.37 8.08
N ALA A 86 5.38 -2.52 7.68
CA ALA A 86 4.96 -2.43 6.29
C ALA A 86 6.18 -2.07 5.40
N GLN A 87 6.45 -2.92 4.42
CA GLN A 87 7.66 -2.83 3.58
C GLN A 87 7.44 -3.33 2.15
N GLY A 88 6.18 -3.61 1.79
CA GLY A 88 5.85 -4.32 0.56
C GLY A 88 4.37 -4.19 0.22
N GLY A 89 3.86 -2.95 0.22
CA GLY A 89 2.57 -2.66 -0.37
C GLY A 89 2.65 -2.66 -1.90
N PHE A 90 1.54 -2.96 -2.57
CA PHE A 90 1.48 -3.02 -4.03
C PHE A 90 0.18 -2.42 -4.58
N ARG A 91 0.25 -2.04 -5.85
CA ARG A 91 -0.87 -1.70 -6.72
C ARG A 91 -0.61 -2.36 -8.07
N ILE A 92 -1.53 -3.24 -8.50
CA ILE A 92 -1.42 -3.91 -9.80
C ILE A 92 -2.71 -3.68 -10.58
N MET A 93 -2.54 -3.12 -11.77
CA MET A 93 -3.57 -2.98 -12.79
C MET A 93 -3.31 -3.99 -13.90
N VAL A 94 -4.36 -4.63 -14.39
CA VAL A 94 -4.30 -5.58 -15.50
C VAL A 94 -5.21 -5.10 -16.61
N ASN A 95 -4.70 -5.03 -17.84
CA ASN A 95 -5.47 -4.65 -19.02
C ASN A 95 -5.98 -5.86 -19.81
N ILE A 96 -5.34 -7.03 -19.64
CA ILE A 96 -5.66 -8.28 -20.35
C ILE A 96 -5.59 -9.43 -19.34
N GLY A 97 -6.67 -10.22 -19.30
CA GLY A 97 -6.81 -11.33 -18.37
C GLY A 97 -7.36 -10.91 -17.01
N VAL A 98 -7.39 -11.87 -16.09
CA VAL A 98 -7.91 -11.68 -14.72
C VAL A 98 -6.87 -12.18 -13.73
N LEU A 99 -6.56 -11.33 -12.75
CA LEU A 99 -5.65 -11.68 -11.65
C LEU A 99 -6.41 -12.29 -10.48
N TYR A 100 -5.80 -13.28 -9.84
CA TYR A 100 -6.30 -13.89 -8.61
C TYR A 100 -5.17 -13.98 -7.59
N PHE A 101 -5.36 -13.31 -6.45
CA PHE A 101 -4.53 -13.46 -5.26
C PHE A 101 -5.22 -14.35 -4.24
N ASN A 102 -4.46 -14.86 -3.27
CA ASN A 102 -5.06 -15.39 -2.06
C ASN A 102 -5.83 -14.26 -1.34
N ASN A 103 -7.00 -14.58 -0.79
CA ASN A 103 -7.86 -13.65 -0.04
C ASN A 103 -7.18 -13.04 1.19
N SER A 104 -6.07 -13.61 1.68
CA SER A 104 -5.26 -13.01 2.76
C SER A 104 -4.13 -12.10 2.27
N GLU A 105 -3.88 -12.08 0.96
CA GLU A 105 -2.71 -11.43 0.34
C GLU A 105 -3.08 -10.21 -0.51
N GLY A 106 -4.23 -10.25 -1.19
CA GLY A 106 -4.69 -9.16 -2.03
C GLY A 106 -6.16 -8.81 -1.80
N ILE A 107 -6.53 -7.58 -2.13
CA ILE A 107 -7.90 -7.10 -2.22
C ILE A 107 -8.05 -6.18 -3.44
N ILE A 108 -9.25 -6.08 -4.00
CA ILE A 108 -9.56 -5.14 -5.09
C ILE A 108 -10.11 -3.84 -4.49
N ILE A 109 -9.50 -2.71 -4.83
CA ILE A 109 -9.97 -1.36 -4.50
C ILE A 109 -9.88 -0.53 -5.79
N ASP A 110 -10.96 0.16 -6.18
CA ASP A 110 -11.01 0.99 -7.39
C ASP A 110 -10.41 0.28 -8.62
N ASP A 111 -10.94 -0.90 -8.94
CA ASP A 111 -10.56 -1.74 -10.08
C ASP A 111 -9.09 -2.23 -10.14
N GLY A 112 -8.32 -2.03 -9.07
CA GLY A 112 -6.93 -2.49 -8.96
C GLY A 112 -6.71 -3.43 -7.78
N TRP A 113 -5.82 -4.41 -7.97
CA TRP A 113 -5.36 -5.26 -6.87
C TRP A 113 -4.36 -4.50 -6.00
N THR A 114 -4.53 -4.59 -4.69
CA THR A 114 -3.65 -3.99 -3.69
C THR A 114 -3.50 -4.90 -2.47
N HIS A 115 -2.55 -4.58 -1.60
CA HIS A 115 -2.28 -5.34 -0.38
C HIS A 115 -3.36 -5.14 0.69
N GLN A 116 -3.35 -6.01 1.70
CA GLN A 116 -4.11 -5.86 2.94
C GLN A 116 -3.13 -5.63 4.11
N GLU A 117 -3.66 -5.33 5.30
CA GLU A 117 -2.83 -5.18 6.49
C GLU A 117 -2.02 -6.44 6.82
N SER A 118 -2.60 -7.62 6.57
CA SER A 118 -1.94 -8.92 6.73
C SER A 118 -0.78 -9.16 5.76
N SER A 119 -0.75 -8.48 4.61
CA SER A 119 0.23 -8.74 3.54
C SER A 119 1.13 -7.55 3.21
N ASN A 120 0.92 -6.38 3.81
CA ASN A 120 1.71 -5.18 3.53
C ASN A 120 3.20 -5.25 3.94
N GLN A 121 3.61 -6.34 4.59
CA GLN A 121 5.02 -6.64 4.91
C GLN A 121 5.70 -7.52 3.86
N GLN A 122 4.97 -8.07 2.88
CA GLN A 122 5.49 -9.03 1.90
C GLN A 122 6.18 -8.33 0.73
N ARG A 123 7.43 -8.72 0.44
CA ARG A 123 8.16 -8.28 -0.77
C ARG A 123 8.13 -9.31 -1.90
N ILE A 124 7.44 -10.43 -1.69
CA ILE A 124 7.26 -11.52 -2.66
C ILE A 124 5.79 -11.87 -2.60
N LEU A 125 5.13 -11.82 -3.75
CA LEU A 125 3.68 -12.01 -3.88
C LEU A 125 3.42 -13.01 -4.99
N GLU A 126 2.58 -14.00 -4.73
CA GLU A 126 2.18 -15.00 -5.72
C GLU A 126 0.74 -14.77 -6.15
N PHE A 127 0.48 -14.91 -7.44
CA PHE A 127 -0.86 -14.74 -8.00
C PHE A 127 -1.00 -15.51 -9.31
N LEU A 128 -2.25 -15.79 -9.67
CA LEU A 128 -2.60 -16.38 -10.95
C LEU A 128 -3.05 -15.28 -11.92
N LEU A 129 -2.57 -15.35 -13.16
CA LEU A 129 -3.10 -14.60 -14.28
C LEU A 129 -3.86 -15.56 -15.21
N ALA A 130 -5.17 -15.39 -15.33
CA ALA A 130 -6.01 -16.15 -16.25
C ALA A 130 -6.24 -15.35 -17.54
N ILE A 131 -5.80 -15.86 -18.68
CA ILE A 131 -6.09 -15.29 -19.99
C ILE A 131 -7.37 -15.94 -20.52
N THR A 132 -8.43 -15.15 -20.69
CA THR A 132 -9.77 -15.68 -20.98
C THR A 132 -10.17 -15.60 -22.45
N ARG A 133 -9.45 -14.82 -23.27
CA ARG A 133 -9.66 -14.69 -24.72
C ARG A 133 -8.34 -14.42 -25.43
#